data_AF-A0A7K2MJ29-F1
#
_entry.id   AF-A0A7K2MJ29-F1
#
_cell.length_a   1.000
_cell.length_b   1.000
_cell.length_c   1.000
_cell.angle_alpha   90.00
_cell.angle_beta   90.00
_cell.angle_gamma   90.00
#
_symmetry.space_group_name_H-M   'P 1'
#
loop_
_entity.id
_entity.type
_entity.pdbx_description
1 polymer ?
#
loop_
_entity_poly.entity_id
_entity_poly.type
_entity_poly.pdbx_seq_one_letter_code
_entity_poly.pdbx_strand_id
1 'polypeptide(L)'
;MAGTDEDTVAAADDALYVLTAVLLTPAKFPSVLGDDYPEACAALGLPPLADGYGLVLGQDGDGARWTVVVDDVSLVAVAVASWDCGMEYDLSPDERTVVTALPGWPLAVAVAAPGVPAPHDPGPESADLPALRPPDTTVWGPAQRRLGADEIALQ
;
A
#
# COMPACT_ATOMS: atom_id res chain seq x y z
N MET A 1 31.60 29.24 0.85
CA MET A 1 30.35 29.76 0.26
C MET A 1 30.30 29.32 -1.19
N ALA A 2 29.89 28.07 -1.40
CA ALA A 2 29.47 27.48 -2.67
C ALA A 2 28.10 26.89 -2.32
N GLY A 3 27.02 27.44 -2.86
CA GLY A 3 26.60 27.19 -4.23
C GLY A 3 25.30 26.43 -4.05
N THR A 4 24.20 27.17 -4.04
CA THR A 4 22.85 26.71 -3.76
C THR A 4 22.46 25.64 -4.77
N ASP A 5 22.34 24.40 -4.33
CA ASP A 5 21.65 23.32 -5.05
C ASP A 5 20.18 23.36 -4.59
N GLU A 6 19.48 24.42 -5.00
CA GLU A 6 18.05 24.65 -4.77
C GLU A 6 17.25 24.28 -6.03
N ASP A 7 17.62 23.20 -6.71
CA ASP A 7 16.99 22.81 -7.98
C ASP A 7 16.84 21.28 -8.13
N THR A 8 16.33 20.63 -7.08
CA THR A 8 15.85 19.21 -7.15
C THR A 8 14.39 19.01 -6.75
N VAL A 9 13.64 20.09 -6.48
CA VAL A 9 12.26 19.99 -5.94
C VAL A 9 11.17 19.96 -7.04
N ALA A 10 11.54 19.88 -8.32
CA ALA A 10 10.58 19.98 -9.44
C ALA A 10 10.19 18.63 -10.09
N ALA A 11 10.38 17.51 -9.40
CA ALA A 11 9.95 16.18 -9.86
C ALA A 11 9.23 15.35 -8.76
N ALA A 12 8.85 15.99 -7.65
CA ALA A 12 8.27 15.30 -6.49
C ALA A 12 6.73 15.25 -6.49
N ASP A 13 6.04 16.11 -7.27
CA ASP A 13 4.57 16.20 -7.19
C ASP A 13 3.85 14.94 -7.71
N ASP A 14 4.44 14.20 -8.68
CA ASP A 14 3.91 12.92 -9.16
C ASP A 14 4.59 11.69 -8.51
N ALA A 15 5.55 11.90 -7.60
CA ALA A 15 6.31 10.81 -7.00
C ALA A 15 5.60 10.26 -5.75
N LEU A 16 5.39 8.95 -5.71
CA LEU A 16 4.83 8.28 -4.54
C LEU A 16 5.90 8.06 -3.47
N TYR A 17 5.70 8.65 -2.29
CA TYR A 17 6.45 8.33 -1.08
C TYR A 17 6.01 6.97 -0.53
N VAL A 18 6.83 5.94 -0.75
CA VAL A 18 6.56 4.59 -0.25
C VAL A 18 6.72 4.53 1.26
N LEU A 19 5.66 4.10 1.95
CA LEU A 19 5.65 3.97 3.40
C LEU A 19 5.84 2.53 3.86
N THR A 20 5.18 1.60 3.18
CA THR A 20 5.24 0.18 3.49
C THR A 20 4.72 -0.64 2.32
N ALA A 21 4.79 -1.97 2.42
CA ALA A 21 4.26 -2.88 1.43
C ALA A 21 3.81 -4.19 2.07
N VAL A 22 2.96 -4.93 1.37
CA VAL A 22 2.49 -6.25 1.78
C VAL A 22 2.37 -7.18 0.58
N LEU A 23 2.54 -8.47 0.83
CA LEU A 23 2.35 -9.52 -0.17
C LEU A 23 0.87 -9.91 -0.24
N LEU A 24 0.35 -9.99 -1.47
CA LEU A 24 -0.96 -10.52 -1.82
C LEU A 24 -0.74 -11.74 -2.72
N THR A 25 -0.52 -12.90 -2.12
CA THR A 25 -0.19 -14.16 -2.81
C THR A 25 -1.09 -15.29 -2.34
N PRO A 26 -1.21 -16.41 -3.07
CA PRO A 26 -1.96 -17.58 -2.60
C PRO A 26 -1.50 -18.13 -1.25
N ALA A 27 -0.21 -17.95 -0.91
CA ALA A 27 0.37 -18.45 0.34
C ALA A 27 0.28 -17.45 1.50
N LYS A 28 0.24 -16.15 1.21
CA LYS A 28 0.24 -15.07 2.20
C LYS A 28 -0.51 -13.85 1.64
N PHE A 29 -1.57 -13.45 2.32
CA PHE A 29 -2.33 -12.23 2.04
C PHE A 29 -3.00 -11.70 3.31
N PRO A 30 -3.36 -10.41 3.38
CA PRO A 30 -4.14 -9.87 4.48
C PRO A 30 -5.56 -10.44 4.50
N SER A 31 -5.91 -11.18 5.56
CA SER A 31 -7.24 -11.77 5.77
C SER A 31 -8.37 -10.73 5.83
N VAL A 32 -8.03 -9.47 6.10
CA VAL A 32 -9.00 -8.36 6.06
C VAL A 32 -9.55 -8.09 4.66
N LEU A 33 -8.84 -8.52 3.62
CA LEU A 33 -9.24 -8.33 2.22
C LEU A 33 -10.19 -9.43 1.70
N GLY A 34 -10.20 -10.61 2.31
CA GLY A 34 -11.02 -11.74 1.87
C GLY A 34 -10.70 -13.02 2.64
N ASP A 35 -11.57 -14.04 2.53
CA ASP A 35 -11.37 -15.32 3.21
C ASP A 35 -10.38 -16.24 2.46
N ASP A 36 -10.19 -16.00 1.17
CA ASP A 36 -9.17 -16.61 0.34
C ASP A 36 -8.49 -15.59 -0.60
N TYR A 37 -7.42 -16.05 -1.27
CA TYR A 37 -6.66 -15.20 -2.19
C TYR A 37 -7.51 -14.65 -3.36
N PRO A 38 -8.34 -15.46 -4.06
CA PRO A 38 -9.27 -14.94 -5.06
C PRO A 38 -10.22 -13.86 -4.56
N GLU A 39 -10.80 -14.01 -3.37
CA GLU A 39 -11.66 -12.98 -2.77
C GLU A 39 -10.88 -11.71 -2.45
N ALA A 40 -9.67 -11.83 -1.91
CA ALA A 40 -8.80 -10.68 -1.63
C ALA A 40 -8.42 -9.92 -2.92
N CYS A 41 -8.15 -10.63 -4.02
CA CYS A 41 -7.96 -9.99 -5.34
C CYS A 41 -9.24 -9.30 -5.83
N ALA A 42 -10.40 -9.93 -5.67
CA ALA A 42 -11.68 -9.37 -6.09
C ALA A 42 -12.04 -8.09 -5.33
N ALA A 43 -11.71 -8.00 -4.03
CA ALA A 43 -11.88 -6.79 -3.24
C ALA A 43 -11.09 -5.58 -3.78
N LEU A 44 -9.99 -5.84 -4.51
CA LEU A 44 -9.16 -4.84 -5.16
C LEU A 44 -9.46 -4.68 -6.67
N GLY A 45 -10.43 -5.42 -7.20
CA GLY A 45 -10.75 -5.41 -8.64
C GLY A 45 -9.68 -6.09 -9.51
N LEU A 46 -8.86 -6.98 -8.94
CA LEU A 46 -7.77 -7.66 -9.63
C LEU A 46 -8.16 -9.10 -10.01
N PRO A 47 -7.69 -9.62 -11.16
CA PRO A 47 -7.75 -11.05 -11.43
C PRO A 47 -6.72 -11.81 -10.59
N PRO A 48 -7.02 -13.01 -10.06
CA PRO A 48 -6.03 -13.78 -9.31
C PRO A 48 -4.93 -14.32 -10.23
N LEU A 49 -3.68 -13.97 -9.96
CA LEU A 49 -2.49 -14.52 -10.61
C LEU A 49 -1.87 -15.66 -9.79
N ALA A 50 -1.15 -16.57 -10.44
CA ALA A 50 -0.48 -17.69 -9.78
C ALA A 50 0.65 -17.21 -8.84
N ASP A 51 1.42 -16.22 -9.29
CA ASP A 51 2.56 -15.70 -8.53
C ASP A 51 2.13 -14.68 -7.46
N GLY A 52 0.94 -14.09 -7.61
CA GLY A 52 0.43 -13.06 -6.69
C GLY A 52 0.73 -11.64 -7.14
N TYR A 53 0.62 -10.72 -6.18
CA TYR A 53 0.91 -9.31 -6.31
C TYR A 53 1.67 -8.81 -5.06
N GLY A 54 2.44 -7.75 -5.24
CA GLY A 54 2.86 -6.87 -4.16
C GLY A 54 1.96 -5.64 -4.10
N LEU A 55 1.56 -5.24 -2.90
CA LEU A 55 0.83 -4.00 -2.66
C LEU A 55 1.78 -3.01 -1.99
N VAL A 56 2.06 -1.90 -2.64
CA VAL A 56 2.90 -0.81 -2.13
C VAL A 56 1.99 0.32 -1.66
N LEU A 57 2.08 0.68 -0.38
CA LEU A 57 1.25 1.71 0.24
C LEU A 57 2.09 2.97 0.42
N GLY A 58 1.62 4.08 -0.14
CA GLY A 58 2.33 5.35 -0.11
C GLY A 58 1.43 6.57 -0.10
N GLN A 59 2.08 7.73 -0.05
CA GLN A 59 1.46 9.05 -0.19
C GLN A 59 2.06 9.79 -1.37
N ASP A 60 1.26 10.60 -2.07
CA ASP A 60 1.82 11.61 -2.98
C ASP A 60 2.30 12.86 -2.22
N GLY A 61 2.82 13.85 -2.95
CA GLY A 61 3.29 15.13 -2.39
C GLY A 61 2.22 15.93 -1.65
N ASP A 62 0.96 15.77 -2.03
CA ASP A 62 -0.17 16.41 -1.36
C ASP A 62 -0.65 15.63 -0.12
N GLY A 63 -0.16 14.42 0.08
CA GLY A 63 -0.51 13.53 1.19
C GLY A 63 -1.69 12.61 0.89
N ALA A 64 -2.17 12.57 -0.35
CA ALA A 64 -3.23 11.64 -0.74
C ALA A 64 -2.69 10.21 -0.75
N ARG A 65 -3.52 9.28 -0.27
CA ARG A 65 -3.14 7.88 -0.06
C ARG A 65 -3.33 7.08 -1.34
N TRP A 66 -2.32 6.29 -1.69
CA TRP A 66 -2.37 5.40 -2.84
C TRP A 66 -1.85 4.00 -2.51
N THR A 67 -2.46 3.02 -3.17
CA THR A 67 -2.01 1.62 -3.18
C THR A 67 -1.59 1.25 -4.60
N VAL A 68 -0.30 1.07 -4.81
CA VAL A 68 0.26 0.63 -6.09
C VAL A 68 0.36 -0.89 -6.10
N VAL A 69 -0.29 -1.53 -7.07
CA VAL A 69 -0.28 -2.97 -7.26
C VAL A 69 0.82 -3.32 -8.25
N VAL A 70 1.71 -4.23 -7.85
CA VAL A 70 2.90 -4.62 -8.62
C VAL A 70 2.89 -6.13 -8.84
N ASP A 71 3.23 -6.60 -10.04
CA ASP A 71 3.31 -8.03 -10.36
C ASP A 71 4.70 -8.66 -10.11
N ASP A 72 5.74 -7.84 -9.89
CA ASP A 72 7.03 -8.28 -9.34
C ASP A 72 6.94 -8.50 -7.81
N VAL A 73 6.41 -9.65 -7.45
CA VAL A 73 6.27 -10.09 -6.05
C VAL A 73 7.63 -10.25 -5.37
N SER A 74 8.67 -10.60 -6.12
CA SER A 74 10.01 -10.84 -5.56
C SER A 74 10.63 -9.53 -5.06
N LEU A 75 10.50 -8.45 -5.84
CA LEU A 75 10.94 -7.12 -5.43
C LEU A 75 10.28 -6.69 -4.11
N VAL A 76 8.96 -6.83 -4.00
CA VAL A 76 8.20 -6.44 -2.80
C VAL A 76 8.57 -7.34 -1.61
N ALA A 77 8.75 -8.65 -1.82
CA ALA A 77 9.16 -9.56 -0.77
C ALA A 77 10.53 -9.20 -0.18
N VAL A 78 11.48 -8.80 -1.02
CA VAL A 78 12.82 -8.35 -0.58
C VAL A 78 12.72 -7.07 0.25
N ALA A 79 11.91 -6.10 -0.18
CA ALA A 79 11.69 -4.86 0.57
C ALA A 79 11.12 -5.15 1.97
N VAL A 80 10.04 -5.93 2.04
CA VAL A 80 9.41 -6.32 3.31
C VAL A 80 10.40 -7.05 4.22
N ALA A 81 11.14 -8.04 3.70
CA ALA A 81 12.14 -8.76 4.49
C ALA A 81 13.27 -7.85 5.00
N SER A 82 13.64 -6.83 4.22
CA SER A 82 14.66 -5.86 4.62
C SER A 82 14.17 -4.99 5.78
N TRP A 83 12.94 -4.47 5.69
CA TRP A 83 12.32 -3.67 6.74
C TRP A 83 12.04 -4.48 8.01
N ASP A 84 11.63 -5.75 7.89
CA ASP A 84 11.48 -6.68 9.02
C ASP A 84 12.80 -6.87 9.79
N CYS A 85 13.94 -6.77 9.10
CA CYS A 85 15.27 -6.81 9.71
C CYS A 85 15.77 -5.44 10.21
N GLY A 86 14.96 -4.37 10.07
CA GLY A 86 15.34 -3.00 10.41
C GLY A 86 16.36 -2.37 9.45
N MET A 87 16.50 -2.91 8.24
CA MET A 87 17.38 -2.36 7.21
C MET A 87 16.64 -1.36 6.31
N GLU A 88 17.33 -0.32 5.86
CA GLU A 88 16.81 0.57 4.82
C GLU A 88 16.75 -0.17 3.47
N TYR A 89 15.64 0.00 2.76
CA TYR A 89 15.46 -0.48 1.40
C TYR A 89 14.57 0.51 0.64
N ASP A 90 15.08 1.04 -0.46
CA ASP A 90 14.34 1.93 -1.35
C ASP A 90 13.53 1.12 -2.36
N LEU A 91 12.25 0.94 -2.07
CA LEU A 91 11.34 0.21 -2.94
C LEU A 91 10.82 1.14 -4.04
N SER A 92 11.38 1.01 -5.23
CA SER A 92 10.94 1.72 -6.43
C SER A 92 10.54 0.72 -7.52
N PRO A 93 9.24 0.39 -7.64
CA PRO A 93 8.75 -0.47 -8.72
C PRO A 93 8.97 0.15 -10.09
N ASP A 94 9.38 -0.66 -11.08
CA ASP A 94 9.43 -0.24 -12.47
C ASP A 94 8.00 -0.04 -13.00
N GLU A 95 7.78 1.00 -13.81
CA GLU A 95 6.46 1.29 -14.39
C GLU A 95 5.84 0.10 -15.15
N ARG A 96 6.68 -0.80 -15.68
CA ARG A 96 6.22 -2.01 -16.39
C ARG A 96 5.67 -3.09 -15.48
N THR A 97 6.05 -3.10 -14.21
CA THR A 97 5.56 -4.07 -13.22
C THR A 97 4.36 -3.52 -12.45
N VAL A 98 4.08 -2.22 -12.57
CA VAL A 98 2.87 -1.60 -12.03
C VAL A 98 1.66 -2.03 -12.85
N VAL A 99 0.75 -2.75 -12.18
CA VAL A 99 -0.50 -3.24 -12.76
C VAL A 99 -1.57 -2.16 -12.70
N THR A 100 -1.69 -1.49 -11.55
CA THR A 100 -2.65 -0.40 -11.34
C THR A 100 -2.30 0.39 -10.08
N ALA A 101 -2.79 1.62 -9.99
CA ALA A 101 -2.77 2.44 -8.79
C ALA A 101 -4.22 2.64 -8.31
N LEU A 102 -4.49 2.21 -7.08
CA LEU A 102 -5.80 2.30 -6.45
C LEU A 102 -5.80 3.44 -5.43
N PRO A 103 -6.85 4.28 -5.41
CA PRO A 103 -6.97 5.33 -4.42
C PRO A 103 -7.15 4.74 -3.02
N GLY A 104 -6.56 5.36 -2.00
CA GLY A 104 -6.66 4.95 -0.60
C GLY A 104 -5.76 3.76 -0.23
N TRP A 105 -5.96 3.25 0.99
CA TRP A 105 -5.24 2.10 1.53
C TRP A 105 -6.22 1.01 1.98
N PRO A 106 -6.02 -0.25 1.59
CA PRO A 106 -6.83 -1.36 2.09
C PRO A 106 -6.52 -1.72 3.56
N LEU A 107 -5.38 -1.24 4.07
CA LEU A 107 -4.86 -1.56 5.40
C LEU A 107 -4.62 -0.29 6.20
N ALA A 108 -4.65 -0.40 7.53
CA ALA A 108 -4.22 0.67 8.39
C ALA A 108 -2.69 0.79 8.35
N VAL A 109 -2.19 1.98 8.01
CA VAL A 109 -0.75 2.29 8.02
C VAL A 109 -0.50 3.29 9.15
N ALA A 110 0.45 2.99 10.02
CA ALA A 110 0.71 3.76 11.24
C ALA A 110 1.65 4.97 11.02
N VAL A 111 2.30 5.04 9.86
CA VAL A 111 3.30 6.06 9.52
C VAL A 111 2.80 6.98 8.42
N ALA A 112 3.41 8.15 8.32
CA ALA A 112 3.20 9.13 7.25
C ALA A 112 4.57 9.64 6.77
N ALA A 113 4.64 10.06 5.51
CA ALA A 113 5.88 10.59 4.96
C ALA A 113 6.23 11.93 5.64
N PRO A 114 7.51 12.15 5.97
CA PRO A 114 7.94 13.39 6.60
C PRO A 114 7.86 14.56 5.60
N GLY A 115 7.32 15.69 6.04
CA GLY A 115 7.28 16.91 5.23
C GLY A 115 6.11 17.01 4.25
N VAL A 116 5.27 15.98 4.12
CA VAL A 116 4.00 16.04 3.37
C VAL A 116 2.79 16.22 4.31
N PRO A 117 1.64 16.68 3.80
CA PRO A 117 0.41 16.76 4.58
C PRO A 117 -0.02 15.39 5.15
N ALA A 118 -0.94 15.45 6.13
CA ALA A 118 -1.46 14.24 6.77
C ALA A 118 -2.14 13.31 5.74
N PRO A 119 -2.00 11.98 5.88
CA PRO A 119 -2.62 11.02 4.97
C PRO A 119 -4.12 11.23 4.86
N HIS A 120 -4.62 11.39 3.63
CA HIS A 120 -6.05 11.54 3.34
C HIS A 120 -6.48 10.79 2.08
N ASP A 121 -7.77 10.51 1.94
CA ASP A 121 -8.27 9.90 0.71
C ASP A 121 -8.23 10.92 -0.44
N PRO A 122 -7.75 10.52 -1.63
CA PRO A 122 -7.83 11.36 -2.81
C PRO A 122 -9.30 11.68 -3.15
N GLY A 123 -9.53 12.86 -3.72
CA GLY A 123 -10.84 13.29 -4.17
C GLY A 123 -11.35 12.45 -5.36
N PRO A 124 -12.68 12.43 -5.60
CA PRO A 124 -13.25 11.73 -6.76
C PRO A 124 -12.76 12.28 -8.11
N GLU A 125 -12.25 13.52 -8.14
CA GLU A 125 -11.60 14.10 -9.32
C GLU A 125 -10.22 13.51 -9.62
N SER A 126 -9.54 12.93 -8.62
CA SER A 126 -8.20 12.35 -8.74
C SER A 126 -8.23 10.87 -9.15
N ALA A 127 -9.34 10.17 -8.84
CA ALA A 127 -9.53 8.77 -9.22
C ALA A 127 -11.00 8.45 -9.49
N ASP A 128 -11.26 7.76 -10.61
CA ASP A 128 -12.61 7.30 -11.00
C ASP A 128 -13.16 6.16 -10.11
N LEU A 129 -12.39 5.73 -9.11
CA LEU A 129 -12.73 4.64 -8.20
C LEU A 129 -12.88 5.13 -6.75
N PRO A 130 -13.77 4.53 -5.95
CA PRO A 130 -13.85 4.85 -4.53
C PRO A 130 -12.54 4.46 -3.84
N ALA A 131 -12.07 5.33 -2.93
CA ALA A 131 -10.88 5.07 -2.14
C ALA A 131 -11.02 3.80 -1.27
N LEU A 132 -9.99 2.96 -1.31
CA LEU A 132 -9.83 1.82 -0.43
C LEU A 132 -9.72 2.30 1.02
N ARG A 133 -10.43 1.61 1.90
CA ARG A 133 -10.42 1.89 3.33
C ARG A 133 -10.26 0.59 4.12
N PRO A 134 -9.42 0.56 5.16
CA PRO A 134 -9.44 -0.54 6.09
C PRO A 134 -10.81 -0.60 6.79
N PRO A 135 -11.24 -1.77 7.30
CA PRO A 135 -12.50 -1.85 8.02
C PRO A 135 -12.54 -0.90 9.20
N ASP A 136 -13.70 -0.25 9.36
CA ASP A 136 -13.95 0.67 10.46
C ASP A 136 -13.97 -0.12 11.79
N THR A 137 -13.04 0.18 12.69
CA THR A 137 -12.94 -0.48 13.99
C THR A 137 -13.88 0.11 15.05
N THR A 138 -14.62 1.18 14.72
CA THR A 138 -15.62 1.79 15.62
C THR A 138 -16.99 1.09 15.57
N VAL A 139 -17.24 0.28 14.54
CA VAL A 139 -18.43 -0.55 14.40
C VAL A 139 -18.12 -2.01 14.72
N TRP A 140 -19.10 -2.77 15.21
CA TRP A 140 -18.89 -4.17 15.58
C TRP A 140 -19.64 -5.13 14.64
N GLY A 141 -18.90 -5.87 13.80
CA GLY A 141 -19.44 -6.78 12.78
C GLY A 141 -18.58 -8.03 12.57
N PRO A 142 -18.88 -8.84 11.53
CA PRO A 142 -18.09 -10.02 11.18
C PRO A 142 -16.63 -9.69 10.86
N ALA A 143 -16.38 -8.62 10.09
CA ALA A 143 -15.04 -8.17 9.72
C ALA A 143 -14.20 -7.79 10.96
N GLN A 144 -14.79 -7.09 11.95
CA GLN A 144 -14.08 -6.69 13.16
C GLN A 144 -13.80 -7.87 14.09
N ARG A 145 -14.70 -8.86 14.15
CA ARG A 145 -14.40 -10.12 14.86
C ARG A 145 -13.24 -10.88 14.21
N ARG A 146 -13.18 -10.87 12.88
CA ARG A 146 -12.09 -11.52 12.15
C ARG A 146 -10.76 -10.81 12.40
N LEU A 147 -10.73 -9.49 12.25
CA LEU A 147 -9.57 -8.65 12.58
C LEU A 147 -9.03 -8.94 13.99
N GLY A 148 -9.90 -8.98 15.00
CA GLY A 148 -9.48 -9.29 16.37
C GLY A 148 -8.97 -10.73 16.54
N ALA A 149 -9.53 -11.71 15.83
CA ALA A 149 -9.04 -13.08 15.87
C ALA A 149 -7.65 -13.23 15.21
N ASP A 150 -7.44 -12.55 14.10
CA ASP A 150 -6.16 -12.55 13.38
C ASP A 150 -5.05 -11.87 14.21
N GLU A 151 -5.36 -10.77 14.90
CA GLU A 151 -4.42 -10.10 15.80
C GLU A 151 -3.96 -11.00 16.95
N ILE A 152 -4.86 -11.81 17.52
CA ILE A 152 -4.51 -12.80 18.57
C ILE A 152 -3.67 -13.94 18.01
N ALA A 153 -3.92 -14.38 16.78
CA ALA A 153 -3.15 -15.46 16.16
C ALA A 153 -1.68 -15.09 15.86
N LEU A 154 -1.37 -13.78 15.85
CA LEU A 154 -0.03 -13.24 15.62
C LEU A 154 0.81 -13.04 16.90
N GLN A 155 0.22 -13.23 18.10
CA GLN A 155 0.90 -13.13 19.40
C GLN A 155 1.58 -14.44 19.81
#